data_AF-A0A534RU47-F1
#
_entry.id   AF-A0A534RU47-F1
#
_cell.length_a   1.000
_cell.length_b   1.000
_cell.length_c   1.000
_cell.angle_alpha   90.00
_cell.angle_beta   90.00
_cell.angle_gamma   90.00
#
_symmetry.space_group_name_H-M   'P 1'
#
loop_
_entity.id
_entity.type
_entity.pdbx_description
1 polymer ?
#
loop_
_entity_poly.entity_id
_entity_poly.type
_entity_poly.pdbx_seq_one_letter_code
_entity_poly.pdbx_strand_id
1 'polypeptide(L)'
;MSERRIVFVDAARGLAVALALYIHSLGTFGSWYQLGRIGQPLVRLVTSAATPTFILLFGAMLEMVYYPALLKDGAPAVRRRLLRRSWNCYVAYLITVAASVVGARRGALHGIAAALSLGAVQYGNILKFYAFALVVAIPLLEFRRRRGLVPTVLVGLAPWVAVFWLDRVPWPPPSSHVSYLTAMLVGRPVGRSWISLLHSQALVVSGMTIGWSLATGRERRSWAVFYRTATAILLASLAVACALMVVLGPRQALSGYMTLRFRASHHVGYYAFGLLEATALLIGVSLLLPPRMPYSSRLTPFLSLGRSSLFAFTLGNCLLDFWPRYWRLPVATGLLAGAVVPAVVMGLVLLVDAGLLERLPTRGAAAPAPLPPALRKLG
;
A
#
# COMPACT_ATOMS: atom_id res chain seq x y z
N MET A 1 25.06 6.60 -5.78
CA MET A 1 24.65 6.59 -4.37
C MET A 1 23.68 5.44 -4.16
N SER A 2 24.05 4.36 -3.49
CA SER A 2 23.05 3.34 -3.14
C SER A 2 22.03 3.98 -2.22
N GLU A 3 20.75 3.97 -2.60
CA GLU A 3 19.65 4.32 -1.69
C GLU A 3 19.84 3.43 -0.45
N ARG A 4 20.11 4.03 0.72
CA ARG A 4 20.24 3.30 1.99
C ARG A 4 18.89 2.63 2.27
N ARG A 5 18.75 1.38 1.85
CA ARG A 5 17.53 0.59 2.06
C ARG A 5 17.34 0.37 3.55
N ILE A 6 16.13 0.60 4.03
CA ILE A 6 15.76 0.34 5.41
C ILE A 6 15.11 -1.04 5.47
N VAL A 7 15.81 -2.00 6.07
CA VAL A 7 15.43 -3.44 6.07
C VAL A 7 14.00 -3.65 6.56
N PHE A 8 13.62 -3.04 7.69
CA PHE A 8 12.28 -3.23 8.26
C PHE A 8 11.16 -2.64 7.40
N VAL A 9 11.44 -1.59 6.61
CA VAL A 9 10.46 -1.01 5.67
C VAL A 9 10.18 -1.98 4.53
N ASP A 10 11.22 -2.60 3.98
CA ASP A 10 11.07 -3.64 2.97
C ASP A 10 10.39 -4.88 3.58
N ALA A 11 10.74 -5.29 4.81
CA ALA A 11 10.08 -6.41 5.50
C ALA A 11 8.58 -6.14 5.76
N ALA A 12 8.23 -4.95 6.28
CA ALA A 12 6.84 -4.56 6.52
C ALA A 12 6.03 -4.54 5.21
N ARG A 13 6.64 -4.07 4.11
CA ARG A 13 6.01 -4.14 2.78
C ARG A 13 5.83 -5.58 2.31
N GLY A 14 6.83 -6.44 2.49
CA GLY A 14 6.77 -7.86 2.15
C GLY A 14 5.68 -8.59 2.93
N LEU A 15 5.58 -8.33 4.23
CA LEU A 15 4.51 -8.86 5.09
C LEU A 15 3.14 -8.38 4.62
N ALA A 16 2.99 -7.11 4.25
CA ALA A 16 1.74 -6.60 3.69
C ALA A 16 1.37 -7.29 2.36
N VAL A 17 2.33 -7.56 1.46
CA VAL A 17 2.10 -8.37 0.25
C VAL A 17 1.60 -9.77 0.64
N ALA A 18 2.30 -10.44 1.56
CA ALA A 18 1.97 -11.80 1.97
C ALA A 18 0.58 -11.89 2.59
N LEU A 19 0.22 -10.97 3.49
CA LEU A 19 -1.10 -10.90 4.11
C LEU A 19 -2.22 -10.63 3.09
N ALA A 20 -1.97 -9.76 2.11
CA ALA A 20 -2.93 -9.49 1.04
C ALA A 20 -3.14 -10.73 0.14
N LEU A 21 -2.06 -11.37 -0.29
CA LEU A 21 -2.14 -12.59 -1.08
C LEU A 21 -2.77 -13.75 -0.30
N TYR A 22 -2.54 -13.84 1.01
CA TYR A 22 -3.17 -14.82 1.88
C TYR A 22 -4.70 -14.67 1.86
N ILE A 23 -5.23 -13.48 2.17
CA ILE A 23 -6.68 -13.27 2.20
C ILE A 23 -7.33 -13.41 0.81
N HIS A 24 -6.63 -12.99 -0.25
CA HIS A 24 -7.10 -13.20 -1.62
C HIS A 24 -7.18 -14.69 -1.96
N SER A 25 -6.17 -15.48 -1.55
CA SER A 25 -6.17 -16.93 -1.72
C SER A 25 -7.35 -17.59 -1.03
N LEU A 26 -7.65 -17.23 0.22
CA LEU A 26 -8.81 -17.77 0.93
C LEU A 26 -10.13 -17.45 0.23
N GLY A 27 -10.26 -16.23 -0.31
CA GLY A 27 -11.40 -15.83 -1.13
C GLY A 27 -11.51 -16.64 -2.43
N THR A 28 -10.38 -16.87 -3.10
CA THR A 28 -10.28 -17.63 -4.35
C THR A 28 -10.60 -19.10 -4.18
N PHE A 29 -10.09 -19.72 -3.11
CA PHE A 29 -10.30 -21.14 -2.79
C PHE A 29 -11.67 -21.41 -2.18
N GLY A 30 -12.48 -20.38 -1.94
CA GLY A 30 -13.81 -20.50 -1.34
C GLY A 30 -13.80 -20.86 0.15
N SER A 31 -12.63 -21.08 0.77
CA SER A 31 -12.50 -21.41 2.18
C SER A 31 -12.87 -20.24 3.07
N TRP A 32 -12.66 -19.00 2.61
CA TRP A 32 -13.09 -17.78 3.29
C TRP A 32 -14.60 -17.81 3.65
N TYR A 33 -15.44 -18.23 2.71
CA TYR A 33 -16.91 -18.23 2.88
C TYR A 33 -17.41 -19.38 3.76
N GLN A 34 -16.57 -20.37 4.03
CA GLN A 34 -16.86 -21.51 4.90
C GLN A 34 -16.39 -21.28 6.34
N LEU A 35 -15.60 -20.25 6.59
CA LEU A 35 -15.18 -19.88 7.94
C LEU A 35 -16.42 -19.47 8.77
N GLY A 36 -16.53 -20.06 9.96
CA GLY A 36 -17.60 -19.76 10.91
C GLY A 36 -17.53 -18.33 11.48
N ARG A 37 -18.47 -18.00 12.37
CA ARG A 37 -18.68 -16.65 12.93
C ARG A 37 -17.43 -16.05 13.62
N ILE A 38 -16.55 -16.89 14.16
CA ILE A 38 -15.30 -16.47 14.83
C ILE A 38 -14.12 -16.46 13.86
N GLY A 39 -14.06 -17.42 12.92
CA GLY A 39 -12.92 -17.58 12.02
C GLY A 39 -12.71 -16.39 11.07
N GLN A 40 -13.79 -15.85 10.50
CA GLN A 40 -13.70 -14.70 9.59
C GLN A 40 -13.14 -13.44 10.28
N PRO A 41 -13.65 -12.99 11.44
CA PRO A 41 -13.05 -11.89 12.18
C PRO A 41 -11.59 -12.11 12.53
N LEU A 42 -11.19 -13.30 12.99
CA LEU A 42 -9.79 -13.57 13.37
C LEU A 42 -8.83 -13.46 12.18
N VAL A 43 -9.18 -14.08 11.06
CA VAL A 43 -8.38 -13.96 9.82
C VAL A 43 -8.31 -12.50 9.36
N ARG A 44 -9.40 -11.76 9.52
CA ARG A 44 -9.42 -10.33 9.15
C ARG A 44 -8.60 -9.47 10.06
N LEU A 45 -8.63 -9.68 11.37
CA LEU A 45 -7.80 -8.92 12.31
C LEU A 45 -6.33 -8.95 11.93
N VAL A 46 -5.87 -10.08 11.39
CA VAL A 46 -4.48 -10.23 10.93
C VAL A 46 -4.27 -9.62 9.53
N THR A 47 -5.23 -9.78 8.62
CA THR A 47 -5.06 -9.42 7.20
C THR A 47 -5.53 -8.01 6.83
N SER A 48 -6.33 -7.36 7.66
CA SER A 48 -6.87 -6.01 7.44
C SER A 48 -5.77 -4.95 7.38
N ALA A 49 -4.69 -5.17 8.12
CA ALA A 49 -3.52 -4.29 8.17
C ALA A 49 -2.82 -4.15 6.81
N ALA A 50 -2.97 -5.10 5.88
CA ALA A 50 -2.21 -5.14 4.64
C ALA A 50 -2.38 -3.87 3.78
N THR A 51 -3.64 -3.51 3.45
CA THR A 51 -3.93 -2.34 2.61
C THR A 51 -3.49 -1.02 3.28
N PRO A 52 -3.86 -0.74 4.54
CA PRO A 52 -3.39 0.45 5.24
C PRO A 52 -1.86 0.54 5.36
N THR A 53 -1.17 -0.59 5.62
CA THR A 53 0.30 -0.64 5.69
C THR A 53 0.93 -0.22 4.37
N PHE A 54 0.42 -0.73 3.25
CA PHE A 54 0.88 -0.33 1.92
C PHE A 54 0.75 1.18 1.71
N ILE A 55 -0.41 1.77 2.02
CA ILE A 55 -0.67 3.20 1.80
C ILE A 55 0.19 4.07 2.73
N LEU A 56 0.35 3.66 3.98
CA LEU A 56 1.22 4.31 4.96
C LEU A 56 2.68 4.29 4.48
N LEU A 57 3.20 3.13 4.07
CA LEU A 57 4.55 2.98 3.56
C LEU A 57 4.77 3.74 2.25
N PHE A 58 3.75 3.85 1.40
CA PHE A 58 3.81 4.72 0.23
C PHE A 58 4.05 6.18 0.62
N GLY A 59 3.31 6.70 1.59
CA GLY A 59 3.55 8.02 2.16
C GLY A 59 4.97 8.18 2.71
N ALA A 60 5.47 7.19 3.45
CA ALA A 60 6.83 7.21 3.97
C ALA A 60 7.88 7.28 2.84
N MET A 61 7.66 6.55 1.75
CA MET A 61 8.53 6.59 0.57
C MET A 61 8.49 7.94 -0.16
N LEU A 62 7.34 8.63 -0.20
CA LEU A 62 7.26 9.99 -0.74
C LEU A 62 8.23 10.92 -0.02
N GLU A 63 8.26 10.86 1.32
CA GLU A 63 9.13 11.72 2.11
C GLU A 63 10.60 11.24 2.16
N MET A 64 10.85 9.93 2.18
CA MET A 64 12.23 9.40 2.28
C MET A 64 12.99 9.40 0.96
N VAL A 65 12.28 9.24 -0.17
CA VAL A 65 12.91 9.04 -1.48
C VAL A 65 12.60 10.18 -2.43
N TYR A 66 11.32 10.54 -2.57
CA TYR A 66 10.93 11.51 -3.58
C TYR A 66 11.15 12.96 -3.14
N TYR A 67 10.95 13.28 -1.86
CA TYR A 67 11.19 14.63 -1.35
C TYR A 67 12.68 15.03 -1.37
N PRO A 68 13.65 14.20 -0.93
CA PRO A 68 15.07 14.51 -1.09
C PRO A 68 15.48 14.61 -2.57
N ALA A 69 14.97 13.73 -3.43
CA ALA A 69 15.21 13.82 -4.87
C ALA A 69 14.59 15.09 -5.48
N LEU A 70 13.46 15.57 -4.94
CA LEU A 70 12.83 16.82 -5.38
C LEU A 70 13.72 18.03 -5.05
N LEU A 71 14.35 18.02 -3.88
CA LEU A 71 15.29 19.06 -3.46
C LEU A 71 16.62 19.00 -4.24
N LYS A 72 17.09 17.80 -4.58
CA LYS A 72 18.39 17.59 -5.24
C LYS A 72 18.32 17.69 -6.77
N ASP A 73 17.39 16.97 -7.39
CA ASP A 73 17.30 16.75 -8.83
C ASP A 73 16.19 17.61 -9.48
N GLY A 74 15.39 18.32 -8.68
CA GLY A 74 14.34 19.23 -9.11
C GLY A 74 13.00 18.57 -9.46
N ALA A 75 11.97 19.41 -9.60
CA ALA A 75 10.60 18.97 -9.83
C ALA A 75 10.37 18.18 -11.14
N PRO A 76 10.97 18.56 -12.30
CA PRO A 76 10.76 17.82 -13.54
C PRO A 76 11.25 16.37 -13.48
N ALA A 77 12.40 16.12 -12.82
CA ALA A 77 12.98 14.79 -12.68
C ALA A 77 12.08 13.89 -11.80
N VAL A 78 11.64 14.39 -10.65
CA VAL A 78 10.73 13.66 -9.75
C VAL A 78 9.38 13.41 -10.40
N ARG A 79 8.82 14.41 -11.11
CA ARG A 79 7.56 14.26 -11.86
C ARG A 79 7.65 13.10 -12.87
N ARG A 80 8.71 13.05 -13.67
CA ARG A 80 8.94 11.96 -14.64
C ARG A 80 9.09 10.60 -13.94
N ARG A 81 9.80 10.53 -12.81
CA ARG A 81 9.94 9.28 -12.02
C ARG A 81 8.58 8.80 -11.49
N LEU A 82 7.77 9.70 -10.93
CA LEU A 82 6.43 9.40 -10.42
C LEU A 82 5.47 8.96 -11.54
N LEU A 83 5.47 9.67 -12.67
CA LEU A 83 4.64 9.32 -13.83
C LEU A 83 5.02 7.95 -14.42
N ARG A 84 6.33 7.65 -14.54
CA ARG A 84 6.78 6.33 -14.98
C ARG A 84 6.35 5.23 -14.00
N ARG A 85 6.45 5.47 -12.69
CA ARG A 85 5.98 4.51 -11.68
C ARG A 85 4.47 4.35 -11.70
N SER A 86 3.73 5.43 -11.90
CA SER A 86 2.28 5.41 -12.09
C SER A 86 1.90 4.53 -13.28
N TRP A 87 2.58 4.74 -14.41
CA TRP A 87 2.41 3.92 -15.61
C TRP A 87 2.70 2.45 -15.35
N ASN A 88 3.80 2.12 -14.67
CA ASN A 88 4.12 0.73 -14.33
C ASN A 88 3.04 0.09 -13.44
N CYS A 89 2.50 0.82 -12.46
CA CYS A 89 1.36 0.35 -11.65
C CYS A 89 0.10 0.13 -12.49
N TYR A 90 -0.14 1.01 -13.46
CA TYR A 90 -1.28 0.87 -14.37
C TYR A 90 -1.13 -0.32 -15.32
N VAL A 91 0.05 -0.51 -15.92
CA VAL A 91 0.35 -1.68 -16.76
C VAL A 91 0.21 -2.97 -15.96
N ALA A 92 0.76 -3.02 -14.75
CA ALA A 92 0.58 -4.15 -13.84
C ALA A 92 -0.91 -4.42 -13.53
N TYR A 93 -1.69 -3.37 -13.31
CA TYR A 93 -3.14 -3.48 -13.17
C TYR A 93 -3.80 -4.05 -14.44
N LEU A 94 -3.44 -3.57 -15.63
CA LEU A 94 -3.97 -4.10 -16.89
C LEU A 94 -3.62 -5.58 -17.08
N ILE A 95 -2.44 -6.02 -16.65
CA ILE A 95 -2.06 -7.45 -16.64
C ILE A 95 -3.00 -8.25 -15.72
N THR A 96 -3.32 -7.75 -14.52
CA THR A 96 -4.31 -8.42 -13.65
C THR A 96 -5.72 -8.43 -14.25
N VAL A 97 -6.11 -7.37 -14.97
CA VAL A 97 -7.39 -7.34 -15.71
C VAL A 97 -7.40 -8.41 -16.80
N ALA A 98 -6.35 -8.49 -17.60
CA ALA A 98 -6.20 -9.50 -18.65
C ALA A 98 -6.23 -10.92 -18.06
N ALA A 99 -5.47 -11.18 -16.99
CA ALA A 99 -5.49 -12.46 -16.28
C ALA A 99 -6.90 -12.81 -15.78
N SER A 100 -7.64 -11.85 -15.23
CA SER A 100 -9.01 -12.07 -14.78
C SER A 100 -9.98 -12.40 -15.93
N VAL A 101 -9.76 -11.87 -17.14
CA VAL A 101 -10.59 -12.20 -18.31
C VAL A 101 -10.21 -13.57 -18.86
N VAL A 102 -8.91 -13.83 -19.05
CA VAL A 102 -8.40 -15.10 -19.61
C VAL A 102 -8.66 -16.28 -18.67
N GLY A 103 -8.48 -16.09 -17.35
CA GLY A 103 -8.85 -17.06 -16.32
C GLY A 103 -10.36 -17.21 -16.12
N ALA A 104 -11.17 -16.66 -17.03
CA ALA A 104 -12.62 -16.63 -17.01
C ALA A 104 -13.22 -16.06 -15.71
N ARG A 105 -12.47 -15.28 -14.92
CA ARG A 105 -12.92 -14.62 -13.67
C ARG A 105 -13.79 -13.38 -13.91
N ARG A 106 -13.74 -12.79 -15.09
CA ARG A 106 -14.61 -11.70 -15.55
C ARG A 106 -14.90 -11.87 -17.04
N GLY A 107 -16.07 -11.42 -17.49
CA GLY A 107 -16.37 -11.34 -18.93
C GLY A 107 -15.59 -10.22 -19.61
N ALA A 108 -15.40 -10.31 -20.93
CA ALA A 108 -14.61 -9.36 -21.71
C ALA A 108 -15.07 -7.89 -21.55
N LEU A 109 -16.38 -7.63 -21.60
CA LEU A 109 -16.94 -6.28 -21.41
C LEU A 109 -16.63 -5.70 -20.02
N HIS A 110 -16.68 -6.53 -18.98
CA HIS A 110 -16.28 -6.13 -17.64
C HIS A 110 -14.76 -5.85 -17.58
N GLY A 111 -13.96 -6.63 -18.31
CA GLY A 111 -12.53 -6.40 -18.47
C GLY A 111 -12.22 -5.05 -19.12
N ILE A 112 -12.91 -4.70 -20.22
CA ILE A 112 -12.77 -3.40 -20.88
C ILE A 112 -13.15 -2.27 -19.92
N ALA A 113 -14.30 -2.36 -19.25
CA ALA A 113 -14.72 -1.36 -18.27
C ALA A 113 -13.69 -1.22 -17.13
N ALA A 114 -13.15 -2.33 -16.62
CA ALA A 114 -12.10 -2.32 -15.61
C ALA A 114 -10.79 -1.70 -16.15
N ALA A 115 -10.39 -2.02 -17.37
CA ALA A 115 -9.20 -1.46 -18.04
C ALA A 115 -9.31 0.05 -18.29
N LEU A 116 -10.53 0.59 -18.40
CA LEU A 116 -10.80 2.04 -18.45
C LEU A 116 -10.99 2.67 -17.06
N SER A 117 -10.72 1.93 -15.99
CA SER A 117 -10.95 2.36 -14.59
C SER A 117 -12.40 2.66 -14.23
N LEU A 118 -13.35 2.15 -15.02
CA LEU A 118 -14.80 2.27 -14.82
C LEU A 118 -15.43 1.04 -14.14
N GLY A 119 -14.61 0.06 -13.77
CA GLY A 119 -15.03 -1.16 -13.09
C GLY A 119 -13.97 -1.70 -12.13
N ALA A 120 -14.39 -2.64 -11.30
CA ALA A 120 -13.50 -3.38 -10.41
C ALA A 120 -12.87 -4.57 -11.13
N VAL A 121 -11.59 -4.83 -10.84
CA VAL A 121 -10.97 -6.12 -11.10
C VAL A 121 -10.93 -6.95 -9.82
N GLN A 122 -10.84 -8.27 -9.95
CA GLN A 122 -10.54 -9.16 -8.83
C GLN A 122 -9.14 -8.86 -8.31
N TYR A 123 -9.05 -8.45 -7.04
CA TYR A 123 -7.82 -8.23 -6.27
C TYR A 123 -6.75 -7.21 -6.78
N GLY A 124 -6.82 -6.73 -8.01
CA GLY A 124 -5.87 -5.77 -8.60
C GLY A 124 -6.16 -4.29 -8.32
N ASN A 125 -7.26 -3.92 -7.66
CA ASN A 125 -7.68 -2.51 -7.53
C ASN A 125 -6.68 -1.62 -6.75
N ILE A 126 -5.81 -2.20 -5.91
CA ILE A 126 -4.75 -1.43 -5.25
C ILE A 126 -3.68 -0.93 -6.25
N LEU A 127 -3.40 -1.67 -7.32
CA LEU A 127 -2.46 -1.25 -8.37
C LEU A 127 -3.00 -0.03 -9.12
N LYS A 128 -4.29 -0.07 -9.46
CA LYS A 128 -5.03 1.08 -10.01
C LYS A 128 -4.98 2.27 -9.05
N PHE A 129 -5.28 2.06 -7.76
CA PHE A 129 -5.15 3.10 -6.74
C PHE A 129 -3.76 3.75 -6.77
N TYR A 130 -2.68 2.97 -6.82
CA TYR A 130 -1.32 3.52 -6.84
C TYR A 130 -0.98 4.30 -8.10
N ALA A 131 -1.52 3.89 -9.26
CA ALA A 131 -1.37 4.69 -10.47
C ALA A 131 -1.91 6.11 -10.25
N PHE A 132 -3.15 6.24 -9.76
CA PHE A 132 -3.73 7.56 -9.46
C PHE A 132 -3.04 8.27 -8.29
N ALA A 133 -2.68 7.55 -7.23
CA ALA A 133 -2.02 8.13 -6.05
C ALA A 133 -0.64 8.71 -6.38
N LEU A 134 0.11 8.09 -7.30
CA LEU A 134 1.41 8.62 -7.76
C LEU A 134 1.25 9.90 -8.59
N VAL A 135 0.14 10.05 -9.32
CA VAL A 135 -0.19 11.31 -10.01
C VAL A 135 -0.53 12.39 -8.99
N VAL A 136 -1.36 12.08 -7.98
CA VAL A 136 -1.73 13.01 -6.89
C VAL A 136 -0.53 13.36 -6.00
N ALA A 137 0.45 12.46 -5.87
CA ALA A 137 1.67 12.73 -5.12
C ALA A 137 2.50 13.89 -5.70
N ILE A 138 2.37 14.19 -7.00
CA ILE A 138 3.09 15.29 -7.65
C ILE A 138 2.70 16.66 -7.03
N PRO A 139 1.42 17.09 -7.06
CA PRO A 139 1.02 18.33 -6.41
C PRO A 139 1.18 18.27 -4.88
N LEU A 140 1.04 17.09 -4.25
CA LEU A 140 1.23 16.93 -2.81
C LEU A 140 2.68 17.22 -2.38
N LEU A 141 3.66 16.68 -3.10
CA LEU A 141 5.09 16.93 -2.85
C LEU A 141 5.47 18.39 -3.15
N GLU A 142 4.89 18.99 -4.17
CA GLU A 142 5.09 20.40 -4.48
C GLU A 142 4.52 21.30 -3.38
N PHE A 143 3.34 20.98 -2.86
CA PHE A 143 2.75 21.66 -1.71
C PHE A 143 3.63 21.48 -0.46
N ARG A 144 4.09 20.26 -0.19
CA ARG A 144 5.04 19.93 0.88
C ARG A 144 6.35 20.73 0.78
N ARG A 145 6.86 20.96 -0.43
CA ARG A 145 8.05 21.78 -0.68
C ARG A 145 7.81 23.25 -0.36
N ARG A 146 6.65 23.79 -0.75
CA ARG A 146 6.32 25.23 -0.59
C ARG A 146 5.87 25.60 0.82
N ARG A 147 5.12 24.71 1.49
CA ARG A 147 4.42 25.02 2.75
C ARG A 147 4.92 24.22 3.95
N GLY A 148 5.80 23.24 3.75
CA GLY A 148 6.28 22.37 4.84
C GLY A 148 5.37 21.19 5.12
N LEU A 149 5.77 20.33 6.07
CA LEU A 149 5.08 19.06 6.36
C LEU A 149 3.74 19.27 7.08
N VAL A 150 3.68 20.18 8.07
CA VAL A 150 2.50 20.36 8.91
C VAL A 150 1.27 20.77 8.07
N PRO A 151 1.34 21.79 7.19
CA PRO A 151 0.20 22.11 6.33
C PRO A 151 -0.19 20.95 5.40
N THR A 152 0.78 20.19 4.89
CA THR A 152 0.50 19.00 4.07
C THR A 152 -0.30 17.96 4.84
N VAL A 153 0.05 17.72 6.11
CA VAL A 153 -0.70 16.79 6.99
C VAL A 153 -2.12 17.28 7.21
N LEU A 154 -2.30 18.57 7.53
CA LEU A 154 -3.64 19.14 7.73
C LEU A 154 -4.52 19.00 6.48
N VAL A 155 -3.97 19.30 5.29
CA VAL A 155 -4.67 19.12 4.01
C VAL A 155 -5.01 17.65 3.74
N GLY A 156 -4.10 16.71 4.04
CA GLY A 156 -4.34 15.29 3.87
C GLY A 156 -5.36 14.69 4.84
N LEU A 157 -5.55 15.31 6.01
CA LEU A 157 -6.57 14.92 7.00
C LEU A 157 -7.93 15.58 6.76
N ALA A 158 -7.97 16.71 6.03
CA ALA A 158 -9.21 17.43 5.72
C ALA A 158 -10.34 16.55 5.13
N PRO A 159 -10.08 15.53 4.27
CA PRO A 159 -11.09 14.59 3.81
C PRO A 159 -11.95 13.94 4.89
N TRP A 160 -11.39 13.66 6.08
CA TRP A 160 -12.14 13.02 7.16
C TRP A 160 -13.21 13.94 7.76
N VAL A 161 -13.00 15.26 7.69
CA VAL A 161 -13.98 16.26 8.09
C VAL A 161 -14.92 16.58 6.92
N ALA A 162 -14.40 16.56 5.70
CA ALA A 162 -15.15 16.89 4.49
C ALA A 162 -16.26 15.87 4.16
N VAL A 163 -16.29 14.68 4.80
CA VAL A 163 -17.32 13.65 4.61
C VAL A 163 -18.73 14.22 4.70
N PHE A 164 -18.97 15.11 5.67
CA PHE A 164 -20.26 15.77 5.86
C PHE A 164 -20.73 16.55 4.62
N TRP A 165 -19.81 17.16 3.89
CA TRP A 165 -20.11 17.89 2.66
C TRP A 165 -20.27 16.96 1.47
N LEU A 166 -19.47 15.88 1.41
CA LEU A 166 -19.55 14.90 0.32
C LEU A 166 -20.93 14.25 0.24
N ASP A 167 -21.62 14.05 1.37
CA ASP A 167 -22.97 13.46 1.38
C ASP A 167 -24.06 14.39 0.82
N ARG A 168 -23.77 15.69 0.65
CA ARG A 168 -24.70 16.69 0.07
C ARG A 168 -24.53 16.89 -1.43
N VAL A 169 -23.45 16.37 -2.02
CA VAL A 169 -23.18 16.52 -3.44
C VAL A 169 -23.97 15.46 -4.23
N PRO A 170 -24.63 15.82 -5.34
CA PRO A 170 -25.25 14.83 -6.21
C PRO A 170 -24.16 14.00 -6.90
N TRP A 171 -24.11 12.71 -6.60
CA TRP A 171 -23.18 11.76 -7.22
C TRP A 171 -23.84 11.03 -8.38
N PRO A 172 -23.07 10.57 -9.38
CA PRO A 172 -23.59 9.66 -10.39
C PRO A 172 -24.30 8.49 -9.72
N PRO A 173 -25.42 8.02 -10.28
CA PRO A 173 -26.14 6.92 -9.67
C PRO A 173 -25.21 5.69 -9.58
N PRO A 174 -25.51 4.70 -8.70
CA PRO A 174 -25.13 3.30 -8.94
C PRO A 174 -25.62 2.91 -10.36
N SER A 175 -25.57 1.71 -10.91
CA SER A 175 -25.83 1.51 -12.38
C SER A 175 -24.83 2.22 -13.33
N SER A 176 -24.53 3.52 -13.21
CA SER A 176 -23.53 4.22 -14.03
C SER A 176 -22.13 3.67 -13.82
N HIS A 177 -21.39 3.47 -14.91
CA HIS A 177 -19.97 3.08 -14.88
C HIS A 177 -19.06 4.16 -14.26
N VAL A 178 -19.43 5.43 -14.39
CA VAL A 178 -18.71 6.57 -13.81
C VAL A 178 -18.78 6.56 -12.27
N SER A 179 -19.81 5.92 -11.69
CA SER A 179 -19.94 5.76 -10.24
C SER A 179 -18.78 5.01 -9.60
N TYR A 180 -18.16 4.08 -10.33
CA TYR A 180 -17.01 3.34 -9.83
C TYR A 180 -15.80 4.26 -9.71
N LEU A 181 -15.52 5.05 -10.75
CA LEU A 181 -14.39 5.97 -10.79
C LEU A 181 -14.53 7.06 -9.72
N THR A 182 -15.71 7.67 -9.60
CA THR A 182 -15.99 8.67 -8.56
C THR A 182 -15.89 8.07 -7.16
N ALA A 183 -16.38 6.85 -6.95
CA ALA A 183 -16.21 6.16 -5.67
C ALA A 183 -14.75 5.87 -5.35
N MET A 184 -13.95 5.51 -6.35
CA MET A 184 -12.52 5.30 -6.16
C MET A 184 -11.75 6.60 -5.88
N LEU A 185 -12.08 7.70 -6.54
CA LEU A 185 -11.38 8.96 -6.36
C LEU A 185 -11.79 9.65 -5.06
N VAL A 186 -13.09 9.76 -4.82
CA VAL A 186 -13.68 10.61 -3.77
C VAL A 186 -14.35 9.81 -2.66
N GLY A 187 -14.69 8.54 -2.89
CA GLY A 187 -15.40 7.71 -1.91
C GLY A 187 -16.93 7.79 -2.02
N ARG A 188 -17.45 8.32 -3.13
CA ARG A 188 -18.88 8.43 -3.40
C ARG A 188 -19.22 8.10 -4.86
N PRO A 189 -20.37 7.45 -5.14
CA PRO A 189 -21.34 6.94 -4.17
C PRO A 189 -20.81 5.72 -3.39
N VAL A 190 -21.33 5.54 -2.17
CA VAL A 190 -20.91 4.47 -1.25
C VAL A 190 -21.13 3.08 -1.86
N GLY A 191 -20.22 2.14 -1.59
CA GLY A 191 -20.37 0.73 -1.95
C GLY A 191 -19.96 0.37 -3.37
N ARG A 192 -19.57 1.35 -4.20
CA ARG A 192 -19.11 1.08 -5.58
C ARG A 192 -17.62 0.77 -5.67
N SER A 193 -16.79 1.32 -4.78
CA SER A 193 -15.36 1.04 -4.68
C SER A 193 -14.97 0.56 -3.28
N TRP A 194 -13.90 -0.23 -3.19
CA TRP A 194 -13.35 -0.73 -1.92
C TRP A 194 -12.20 0.12 -1.38
N ILE A 195 -11.84 1.18 -2.10
CA ILE A 195 -10.79 2.12 -1.73
C ILE A 195 -11.15 3.51 -2.26
N SER A 196 -10.86 4.55 -1.47
CA SER A 196 -11.04 5.95 -1.86
C SER A 196 -9.69 6.67 -1.81
N LEU A 197 -9.30 7.34 -2.89
CA LEU A 197 -8.05 8.09 -2.99
C LEU A 197 -8.04 9.30 -2.06
N LEU A 198 -9.16 10.01 -1.98
CA LEU A 198 -9.33 11.17 -1.12
C LEU A 198 -9.22 10.79 0.36
N HIS A 199 -9.98 9.80 0.83
CA HIS A 199 -9.97 9.42 2.25
C HIS A 199 -8.65 8.73 2.66
N SER A 200 -7.99 8.04 1.72
CA SER A 200 -6.66 7.45 1.94
C SER A 200 -5.55 8.48 2.12
N GLN A 201 -5.78 9.77 1.81
CA GLN A 201 -4.76 10.81 2.03
C GLN A 201 -4.30 10.89 3.48
N ALA A 202 -5.18 10.61 4.44
CA ALA A 202 -4.82 10.56 5.85
C ALA A 202 -3.72 9.52 6.15
N LEU A 203 -3.81 8.33 5.54
CA LEU A 203 -2.76 7.31 5.63
C LEU A 203 -1.48 7.76 4.91
N VAL A 204 -1.61 8.40 3.74
CA VAL A 204 -0.46 8.91 2.97
C VAL A 204 0.31 9.96 3.77
N VAL A 205 -0.35 10.98 4.32
CA VAL A 205 0.34 12.06 5.05
C VAL A 205 0.84 11.62 6.42
N SER A 206 0.15 10.68 7.09
CA SER A 206 0.69 10.01 8.28
C SER A 206 1.98 9.25 7.93
N GLY A 207 1.97 8.58 6.77
CA GLY A 207 3.14 7.92 6.19
C GLY A 207 4.27 8.90 5.92
N MET A 208 3.99 10.04 5.30
CA MET A 208 4.98 11.10 5.07
C MET A 208 5.59 11.59 6.40
N THR A 209 4.78 11.70 7.45
CA THR A 209 5.26 12.10 8.79
C THR A 209 6.21 11.06 9.38
N ILE A 210 5.91 9.77 9.22
CA ILE A 210 6.81 8.68 9.59
C ILE A 210 8.08 8.73 8.73
N GLY A 211 7.96 8.89 7.42
CA GLY A 211 9.11 9.01 6.51
C GLY A 211 10.03 10.19 6.86
N TRP A 212 9.44 11.32 7.26
CA TRP A 212 10.17 12.49 7.73
C TRP A 212 10.96 12.17 9.00
N SER A 213 10.33 11.49 9.96
CA SER A 213 10.99 11.10 11.21
C SER A 213 12.19 10.16 10.97
N LEU A 214 12.10 9.29 9.96
CA LEU A 214 13.17 8.39 9.52
C LEU A 214 14.29 9.14 8.79
N ALA A 215 13.96 10.18 8.01
CA ALA A 215 14.91 10.95 7.22
C ALA A 215 15.66 12.05 8.00
N THR A 216 15.05 12.59 9.06
CA THR A 216 15.54 13.79 9.77
C THR A 216 16.78 13.55 10.63
N GLY A 217 17.13 12.30 10.95
CA GLY A 217 18.31 12.03 11.78
C GLY A 217 19.47 11.40 11.03
N ARG A 218 20.59 12.13 10.94
CA ARG A 218 21.89 11.61 10.47
C ARG A 218 22.65 10.80 11.54
N GLU A 219 22.17 10.77 12.79
CA GLU A 219 22.82 10.14 13.94
C GLU A 219 21.84 9.38 14.85
N ARG A 220 22.34 8.70 15.90
CA ARG A 220 21.61 7.87 16.92
C ARG A 220 20.24 8.42 17.35
N ARG A 221 20.03 9.73 17.31
CA ARG A 221 18.79 10.43 17.66
C ARG A 221 17.62 10.19 16.68
N SER A 222 17.88 9.71 15.46
CA SER A 222 16.85 9.49 14.41
C SER A 222 15.75 8.51 14.84
N TRP A 223 16.11 7.45 15.55
CA TRP A 223 15.18 6.37 15.88
C TRP A 223 14.25 6.71 17.04
N ALA A 224 14.74 7.48 18.00
CA ALA A 224 13.89 8.02 19.05
C ALA A 224 12.80 8.93 18.46
N VAL A 225 13.14 9.71 17.43
CA VAL A 225 12.16 10.54 16.70
C VAL A 225 11.18 9.65 15.94
N PHE A 226 11.63 8.59 15.26
CA PHE A 226 10.75 7.61 14.63
C PHE A 226 9.77 6.98 15.62
N TYR A 227 10.27 6.36 16.71
CA TYR A 227 9.40 5.71 17.68
C TYR A 227 8.43 6.69 18.32
N ARG A 228 8.89 7.90 18.71
CA ARG A 228 7.99 8.94 19.25
C ARG A 228 6.91 9.34 18.24
N THR A 229 7.28 9.51 16.98
CA THR A 229 6.33 9.90 15.92
C THR A 229 5.34 8.79 15.62
N ALA A 230 5.82 7.55 15.46
CA ALA A 230 4.98 6.39 15.23
C ALA A 230 4.05 6.12 16.41
N THR A 231 4.55 6.21 17.66
CA THR A 231 3.73 6.11 18.87
C THR A 231 2.70 7.22 18.95
N ALA A 232 3.03 8.47 18.61
CA ALA A 232 2.05 9.56 18.58
C ALA A 232 0.93 9.29 17.57
N ILE A 233 1.27 8.81 16.37
CA ILE A 233 0.28 8.42 15.34
C ILE A 233 -0.56 7.22 15.82
N LEU A 234 0.07 6.23 16.45
CA LEU A 234 -0.61 5.08 17.04
C LEU A 234 -1.62 5.52 18.12
N LEU A 235 -1.22 6.40 19.04
CA LEU A 235 -2.08 6.90 20.10
C LEU A 235 -3.20 7.79 19.56
N ALA A 236 -2.92 8.63 18.55
CA ALA A 236 -3.95 9.44 17.91
C ALA A 236 -4.99 8.57 17.17
N SER A 237 -4.54 7.55 16.44
CA SER A 237 -5.45 6.60 15.78
C SER A 237 -6.23 5.75 16.78
N LEU A 238 -5.62 5.37 17.91
CA LEU A 238 -6.29 4.70 19.02
C LEU A 238 -7.37 5.60 19.64
N ALA A 239 -7.08 6.88 19.88
CA ALA A 239 -8.05 7.83 20.42
C ALA A 239 -9.27 7.98 19.51
N VAL A 240 -9.06 8.09 18.18
CA VAL A 240 -10.16 8.13 17.21
C VAL A 240 -10.93 6.81 17.18
N ALA A 241 -10.24 5.66 17.24
CA ALA A 241 -10.89 4.36 17.31
C ALA A 241 -11.75 4.21 18.57
N CYS A 242 -11.25 4.62 19.74
CA CYS A 242 -11.99 4.63 21.00
C CYS A 242 -13.20 5.57 20.93
N ALA A 243 -13.04 6.79 20.39
CA ALA A 243 -14.15 7.72 20.20
C ALA A 243 -15.24 7.11 19.31
N LEU A 244 -14.87 6.40 18.24
CA LEU A 244 -15.83 5.67 17.40
C LEU A 244 -16.50 4.51 18.14
N MET A 245 -15.80 3.81 19.02
CA MET A 245 -16.41 2.77 19.86
C MET A 245 -17.41 3.36 20.86
N VAL A 246 -17.15 4.55 21.39
CA VAL A 246 -18.10 5.26 22.27
C VAL A 246 -19.33 5.71 21.49
N VAL A 247 -19.16 6.30 20.30
CA VAL A 247 -20.27 6.84 19.50
C VAL A 247 -21.13 5.74 18.86
N LEU A 248 -20.54 4.69 18.31
CA LEU A 248 -21.26 3.63 17.58
C LEU A 248 -21.58 2.41 18.45
N GLY A 249 -20.94 2.29 19.61
CA GLY A 249 -20.88 1.06 20.40
C GLY A 249 -19.78 0.10 19.93
N PRO A 250 -19.09 -0.62 20.84
CA PRO A 250 -17.96 -1.49 20.50
C PRO A 250 -18.31 -2.57 19.47
N ARG A 251 -19.48 -3.21 19.61
CA ARG A 251 -19.95 -4.26 18.70
C ARG A 251 -20.12 -3.76 17.27
N GLN A 252 -20.69 -2.57 17.08
CA GLN A 252 -20.92 -2.02 15.74
C GLN A 252 -19.63 -1.49 15.11
N ALA A 253 -18.74 -0.90 15.90
CA ALA A 253 -17.45 -0.43 15.43
C ALA A 253 -16.56 -1.59 14.97
N LEU A 254 -16.41 -2.61 15.81
CA LEU A 254 -15.61 -3.80 15.49
C LEU A 254 -16.23 -4.60 14.33
N SER A 255 -17.54 -4.84 14.35
CA SER A 255 -18.22 -5.51 13.24
C SER A 255 -18.08 -4.69 11.95
N GLY A 256 -18.23 -3.37 12.00
CA GLY A 256 -18.08 -2.50 10.84
C GLY A 256 -16.70 -2.58 10.19
N TYR A 257 -15.65 -2.65 11.01
CA TYR A 257 -14.28 -2.82 10.53
C TYR A 257 -14.01 -4.24 10.01
N MET A 258 -14.43 -5.26 10.76
CA MET A 258 -14.22 -6.68 10.45
C MET A 258 -15.13 -7.24 9.35
N THR A 259 -16.16 -6.54 8.88
CA THR A 259 -17.06 -7.05 7.80
C THR A 259 -16.89 -6.33 6.47
N LEU A 260 -15.86 -5.50 6.32
CA LEU A 260 -15.67 -4.57 5.19
C LEU A 260 -16.73 -3.47 5.06
N ARG A 261 -17.71 -3.39 5.95
CA ARG A 261 -18.75 -2.35 5.91
C ARG A 261 -18.13 -0.95 5.93
N PHE A 262 -17.19 -0.70 6.86
CA PHE A 262 -16.48 0.58 6.91
C PHE A 262 -15.61 0.82 5.68
N ARG A 263 -15.00 -0.24 5.13
CA ARG A 263 -14.20 -0.12 3.91
C ARG A 263 -15.06 0.25 2.69
N ALA A 264 -16.19 -0.42 2.50
CA ALA A 264 -17.12 -0.20 1.39
C ALA A 264 -17.80 1.18 1.42
N SER A 265 -17.98 1.73 2.63
CA SER A 265 -18.55 3.06 2.84
C SER A 265 -17.52 4.18 2.93
N HIS A 266 -16.23 3.83 2.85
CA HIS A 266 -15.12 4.76 3.09
C HIS A 266 -15.26 5.50 4.44
N HIS A 267 -15.86 4.82 5.42
CA HIS A 267 -16.08 5.36 6.76
C HIS A 267 -14.73 5.66 7.43
N VAL A 268 -14.64 6.78 8.15
CA VAL A 268 -13.42 7.22 8.86
C VAL A 268 -12.85 6.09 9.74
N GLY A 269 -13.72 5.29 10.35
CA GLY A 269 -13.31 4.12 11.13
C GLY A 269 -12.42 3.13 10.39
N TYR A 270 -12.63 2.87 9.09
CA TYR A 270 -11.74 1.99 8.34
C TYR A 270 -10.30 2.52 8.32
N TYR A 271 -10.15 3.83 8.14
CA TYR A 271 -8.84 4.47 8.07
C TYR A 271 -8.20 4.64 9.46
N ALA A 272 -8.99 4.92 10.50
CA ALA A 272 -8.49 5.00 11.87
C ALA A 272 -7.98 3.64 12.40
N PHE A 273 -8.80 2.59 12.33
CA PHE A 273 -8.39 1.24 12.71
C PHE A 273 -7.25 0.73 11.81
N GLY A 274 -7.31 1.02 10.51
CA GLY A 274 -6.23 0.66 9.58
C GLY A 274 -4.91 1.36 9.88
N LEU A 275 -4.94 2.65 10.27
CA LEU A 275 -3.75 3.40 10.67
C LEU A 275 -3.16 2.86 11.98
N LEU A 276 -4.01 2.49 12.94
CA LEU A 276 -3.62 1.83 14.18
C LEU A 276 -2.88 0.52 13.89
N GLU A 277 -3.47 -0.38 13.10
CA GLU A 277 -2.87 -1.66 12.74
C GLU A 277 -1.58 -1.51 11.93
N ALA A 278 -1.57 -0.63 10.93
CA ALA A 278 -0.39 -0.40 10.09
C ALA A 278 0.79 0.16 10.90
N THR A 279 0.51 1.09 11.81
CA THR A 279 1.55 1.71 12.64
C THR A 279 2.05 0.72 13.70
N ALA A 280 1.16 -0.07 14.31
CA ALA A 280 1.53 -1.14 15.23
C ALA A 280 2.42 -2.19 14.54
N LEU A 281 2.04 -2.62 13.33
CA LEU A 281 2.83 -3.53 12.52
C LEU A 281 4.21 -2.93 12.21
N LEU A 282 4.28 -1.66 11.83
CA LEU A 282 5.55 -1.01 11.50
C LEU A 282 6.48 -0.95 12.71
N ILE A 283 5.96 -0.59 13.89
CA ILE A 283 6.72 -0.60 15.16
C ILE A 283 7.17 -2.03 15.49
N GLY A 284 6.26 -3.01 15.42
CA GLY A 284 6.58 -4.41 15.71
C GLY A 284 7.68 -4.96 14.81
N VAL A 285 7.58 -4.73 13.50
CA VAL A 285 8.62 -5.15 12.54
C VAL A 285 9.93 -4.39 12.78
N SER A 286 9.90 -3.11 13.16
CA SER A 286 11.14 -2.37 13.47
C SER A 286 11.81 -2.81 14.77
N LEU A 287 11.07 -3.39 15.71
CA LEU A 287 11.64 -3.99 16.93
C LEU A 287 12.33 -5.33 16.62
N LEU A 288 11.74 -6.14 15.73
CA LEU A 288 12.31 -7.43 15.30
C LEU A 288 13.49 -7.26 14.32
N LEU A 289 13.41 -6.27 13.45
CA LEU A 289 14.41 -5.93 12.45
C LEU A 289 14.85 -4.49 12.69
N PRO A 290 15.80 -4.25 13.62
CA PRO A 290 16.19 -2.91 14.00
C PRO A 290 16.61 -2.08 12.78
N PRO A 291 16.33 -0.77 12.75
CA PRO A 291 16.62 0.06 11.58
C PRO A 291 18.08 0.12 11.12
N ARG A 292 19.01 -0.30 11.98
CA ARG A 292 20.45 -0.40 11.70
C ARG A 292 20.90 -1.77 11.21
N MET A 293 20.00 -2.73 11.15
CA MET A 293 20.34 -4.09 10.74
C MET A 293 20.94 -4.02 9.33
N PRO A 294 22.21 -4.45 9.15
CA PRO A 294 22.80 -4.48 7.84
C PRO A 294 22.03 -5.47 6.97
N TYR A 295 21.95 -5.20 5.68
CA TYR A 295 21.38 -6.14 4.75
C TYR A 295 22.21 -7.43 4.76
N SER A 296 21.57 -8.57 5.02
CA SER A 296 22.21 -9.89 5.00
C SER A 296 21.63 -10.72 3.88
N SER A 297 22.48 -11.48 3.18
CA SER A 297 22.03 -12.44 2.16
C SER A 297 21.01 -13.43 2.72
N ARG A 298 21.13 -13.82 3.99
CA ARG A 298 20.19 -14.70 4.71
C ARG A 298 18.77 -14.13 4.82
N LEU A 299 18.63 -12.81 4.79
CA LEU A 299 17.32 -12.14 4.84
C LEU A 299 16.71 -11.93 3.45
N THR A 300 17.47 -12.18 2.38
CA THR A 300 17.02 -11.94 1.00
C THR A 300 15.69 -12.62 0.68
N PRO A 301 15.44 -13.88 1.07
CA PRO A 301 14.14 -14.51 0.83
C PRO A 301 12.99 -13.71 1.43
N PHE A 302 13.11 -13.35 2.71
CA PHE A 302 12.08 -12.63 3.47
C PHE A 302 11.86 -11.18 2.99
N LEU A 303 12.89 -10.56 2.39
CA LEU A 303 12.82 -9.18 1.90
C LEU A 303 12.41 -9.09 0.41
N SER A 304 12.49 -10.19 -0.34
CA SER A 304 12.25 -10.21 -1.79
C SER A 304 10.86 -9.68 -2.17
N LEU A 305 9.82 -10.10 -1.45
CA LEU A 305 8.45 -9.62 -1.62
C LEU A 305 8.34 -8.10 -1.41
N GLY A 306 9.07 -7.55 -0.44
CA GLY A 306 9.08 -6.11 -0.18
C GLY A 306 9.83 -5.31 -1.25
N ARG A 307 10.99 -5.83 -1.67
CA ARG A 307 11.85 -5.21 -2.69
C ARG A 307 11.17 -5.15 -4.06
N SER A 308 10.45 -6.22 -4.42
CA SER A 308 9.79 -6.41 -5.70
C SER A 308 8.26 -6.45 -5.58
N SER A 309 7.72 -5.73 -4.58
CA SER A 309 6.29 -5.74 -4.21
C SER A 309 5.31 -5.55 -5.37
N LEU A 310 5.61 -4.66 -6.33
CA LEU A 310 4.77 -4.48 -7.52
C LEU A 310 4.68 -5.78 -8.32
N PHE A 311 5.82 -6.41 -8.61
CA PHE A 311 5.88 -7.65 -9.37
C PHE A 311 5.25 -8.81 -8.59
N ALA A 312 5.63 -8.98 -7.32
CA ALA A 312 5.11 -10.02 -6.44
C ALA A 312 3.57 -9.96 -6.31
N PHE A 313 3.03 -8.77 -6.07
CA PHE A 313 1.59 -8.58 -5.94
C PHE A 313 0.87 -8.84 -7.27
N THR A 314 1.43 -8.38 -8.40
CA THR A 314 0.86 -8.63 -9.73
C THR A 314 0.83 -10.13 -10.04
N LEU A 315 1.98 -10.80 -9.90
CA LEU A 315 2.14 -12.23 -10.14
C LEU A 315 1.19 -13.06 -9.28
N GLY A 316 1.14 -12.80 -7.97
CA GLY A 316 0.28 -13.54 -7.05
C GLY A 316 -1.20 -13.42 -7.39
N ASN A 317 -1.68 -12.23 -7.76
CA ASN A 317 -3.07 -12.07 -8.15
C ASN A 317 -3.39 -12.69 -9.52
N CYS A 318 -2.46 -12.62 -10.48
CA CYS A 318 -2.62 -13.32 -11.75
C CYS A 318 -2.71 -14.84 -11.54
N LEU A 319 -1.85 -15.44 -10.71
CA LEU A 319 -1.91 -16.87 -10.39
C LEU A 319 -3.26 -17.27 -9.80
N LEU A 320 -3.82 -16.45 -8.91
CA LEU A 320 -5.13 -16.69 -8.32
C LEU A 320 -6.28 -16.60 -9.33
N ASP A 321 -6.16 -15.76 -10.35
CA ASP A 321 -7.20 -15.66 -11.39
C ASP A 321 -7.30 -16.93 -12.23
N PHE A 322 -6.20 -17.69 -12.40
CA PHE A 322 -6.20 -18.97 -13.12
C PHE A 322 -6.69 -20.16 -12.29
N TRP A 323 -6.96 -20.00 -11.00
CA TRP A 323 -7.57 -21.08 -10.21
C TRP A 323 -8.98 -21.41 -10.74
N PRO A 324 -9.38 -22.68 -10.88
CA PRO A 324 -10.72 -23.02 -11.37
C PRO A 324 -11.83 -22.52 -10.43
N ARG A 325 -12.82 -21.81 -10.98
CA ARG A 325 -13.90 -21.18 -10.19
C ARG A 325 -14.76 -22.15 -9.36
N TYR A 326 -14.94 -23.37 -9.88
CA TYR A 326 -15.76 -24.41 -9.26
C TYR A 326 -15.00 -25.19 -8.19
N TRP A 327 -13.68 -25.03 -8.11
CA TRP A 327 -12.86 -25.69 -7.08
C TRP A 327 -12.94 -24.92 -5.77
N ARG A 328 -13.57 -25.55 -4.78
CA ARG A 328 -13.61 -25.06 -3.40
C ARG A 328 -12.83 -26.02 -2.53
N LEU A 329 -11.93 -25.46 -1.73
CA LEU A 329 -11.17 -26.24 -0.74
C LEU A 329 -11.93 -26.24 0.59
N PRO A 330 -11.88 -27.36 1.35
CA PRO A 330 -12.25 -27.37 2.76
C PRO A 330 -11.46 -26.31 3.55
N VAL A 331 -12.01 -25.85 4.67
CA VAL A 331 -11.40 -24.76 5.47
C VAL A 331 -9.93 -25.03 5.81
N ALA A 332 -9.59 -26.19 6.37
CA ALA A 332 -8.22 -26.51 6.78
C ALA A 332 -7.24 -26.51 5.59
N THR A 333 -7.60 -27.20 4.50
CA THR A 333 -6.79 -27.24 3.27
C THR A 333 -6.67 -25.86 2.64
N GLY A 334 -7.74 -25.07 2.64
CA GLY A 334 -7.73 -23.71 2.11
C GLY A 334 -6.86 -22.76 2.93
N LEU A 335 -6.83 -22.89 4.27
CA LEU A 335 -5.94 -22.12 5.14
C LEU A 335 -4.47 -22.44 4.85
N LEU A 336 -4.13 -23.72 4.71
CA LEU A 336 -2.76 -24.15 4.39
C LEU A 336 -2.35 -23.73 2.97
N ALA A 337 -3.18 -24.02 1.96
CA ALA A 337 -2.94 -23.62 0.59
C ALA A 337 -2.81 -22.09 0.45
N GLY A 338 -3.63 -21.33 1.19
CA GLY A 338 -3.55 -19.89 1.23
C GLY A 338 -2.19 -19.38 1.72
N ALA A 339 -1.58 -20.05 2.71
CA ALA A 339 -0.26 -19.70 3.24
C ALA A 339 0.87 -20.08 2.28
N VAL A 340 0.67 -21.11 1.45
CA VAL A 340 1.63 -21.54 0.43
C VAL A 340 1.73 -20.53 -0.73
N VAL A 341 0.65 -19.86 -1.11
CA VAL A 341 0.66 -18.91 -2.25
C VAL A 341 1.70 -17.79 -2.10
N PRO A 342 1.79 -17.03 -0.99
CA PRO A 342 2.86 -16.07 -0.78
C PRO A 342 4.27 -16.68 -0.87
N ALA A 343 4.47 -17.90 -0.38
CA ALA A 343 5.76 -18.59 -0.43
C ALA A 343 6.15 -18.99 -1.86
N VAL A 344 5.18 -19.45 -2.67
CA VAL A 344 5.39 -19.74 -4.10
C VAL A 344 5.75 -18.46 -4.85
N VAL A 345 5.00 -17.37 -4.62
CA VAL A 345 5.29 -16.06 -5.23
C VAL A 345 6.69 -15.58 -4.83
N MET A 346 7.06 -15.74 -3.56
CA MET A 346 8.39 -15.42 -3.06
C MET A 346 9.48 -16.22 -3.79
N GLY A 347 9.30 -17.54 -3.95
CA GLY A 347 10.21 -18.40 -4.71
C GLY A 347 10.36 -17.94 -6.17
N LEU A 348 9.26 -17.63 -6.85
CA LEU A 348 9.28 -17.15 -8.23
C LEU A 348 9.98 -15.79 -8.35
N VAL A 349 9.74 -14.87 -7.41
CA VAL A 349 10.44 -13.57 -7.36
C VAL A 349 11.94 -13.76 -7.18
N LEU A 350 12.35 -14.68 -6.30
CA LEU A 350 13.76 -14.99 -6.08
C LEU A 350 14.42 -15.60 -7.33
N LEU A 351 13.72 -16.50 -8.03
CA LEU A 351 14.21 -17.08 -9.28
C LEU A 351 14.39 -16.02 -10.37
N VAL A 352 13.45 -15.09 -10.48
CA VAL A 352 13.53 -13.94 -11.41
C VAL A 352 14.69 -13.03 -11.02
N ASP A 353 14.81 -12.68 -9.73
CA ASP A 353 15.89 -11.83 -9.23
C ASP A 353 17.28 -12.49 -9.42
N ALA A 354 17.38 -13.82 -9.31
CA ALA A 354 18.62 -14.57 -9.53
C ALA A 354 18.97 -14.72 -11.02
N GLY A 355 18.00 -15.03 -11.89
CA GLY A 355 18.24 -15.36 -13.29
C GLY A 355 18.31 -14.19 -14.27
N LEU A 356 17.75 -13.01 -13.94
CA LEU A 356 17.74 -11.84 -14.84
C LEU A 356 18.81 -10.79 -14.53
N LEU A 357 19.42 -10.79 -13.34
CA LEU A 357 20.47 -9.84 -12.98
C LEU A 357 21.89 -10.31 -13.32
N GLU A 358 22.09 -11.60 -13.60
CA GLU A 358 23.39 -12.11 -14.09
C GLU A 358 23.62 -11.87 -15.59
N ARG A 359 22.62 -11.39 -16.35
CA ARG A 359 22.72 -11.17 -17.81
C ARG A 359 22.66 -9.70 -18.26
N LEU A 360 22.98 -8.74 -17.39
CA LEU A 360 23.32 -7.40 -17.84
C LEU A 360 24.84 -7.25 -17.82
N PRO A 361 25.53 -7.20 -18.99
CA PRO A 361 26.95 -6.91 -19.02
C PRO A 361 27.16 -5.54 -18.39
N THR A 362 27.94 -5.49 -17.33
CA THR A 362 28.52 -4.28 -16.76
C THR A 362 29.41 -3.63 -17.82
N ARG A 363 28.80 -2.84 -18.72
CA ARG A 363 29.57 -1.89 -19.53
C ARG A 363 30.20 -0.87 -18.58
N GLY A 364 31.50 -1.07 -18.34
CA GLY A 364 32.50 -0.15 -17.82
C GLY A 364 31.98 1.02 -16.99
N ALA A 365 31.87 0.81 -15.67
CA ALA A 365 31.98 1.94 -14.74
C ALA A 365 33.45 2.38 -14.72
N ALA A 366 33.79 3.35 -15.57
CA ALA A 366 35.00 4.14 -15.38
C ALA A 366 34.98 4.71 -13.95
N ALA A 367 36.13 4.64 -13.27
CA ALA A 367 36.29 5.17 -11.92
C ALA A 367 35.78 6.62 -11.85
N PRO A 368 35.04 7.02 -10.80
CA PRO A 368 34.62 8.39 -10.64
C PRO A 368 35.85 9.30 -10.56
N ALA A 369 35.93 10.29 -11.45
CA ALA A 369 36.96 11.31 -11.40
C ALA A 369 36.98 11.98 -10.01
N PRO A 370 38.16 12.26 -9.43
CA PRO A 370 38.26 12.89 -8.12
C PRO A 370 37.57 14.26 -8.14
N LEU A 371 36.83 14.55 -7.07
CA LEU A 371 36.10 15.81 -6.87
C LEU A 371 37.05 17.01 -6.93
N PRO A 372 36.68 18.11 -7.62
CA PRO A 372 37.45 19.34 -7.63
C PRO A 372 37.69 19.89 -6.21
N PRO A 373 38.89 20.44 -5.92
CA PRO A 373 39.26 20.94 -4.58
C PRO A 373 38.28 21.99 -3.98
N ALA A 374 37.53 22.70 -4.82
CA ALA A 374 36.58 23.72 -4.40
C ALA A 374 35.42 23.18 -3.53
N LEU A 375 35.10 21.89 -3.62
CA LEU A 375 34.02 21.26 -2.84
C LEU A 375 34.49 20.68 -1.49
N ARG A 376 35.78 20.80 -1.14
CA ARG A 376 36.30 20.35 0.17
C ARG A 376 36.17 21.37 1.30
N LYS A 377 35.85 22.65 1.01
CA LYS A 377 35.91 23.74 2.01
C LYS A 377 34.57 24.23 2.57
N LEU A 378 33.48 23.48 2.41
CA LEU A 378 32.16 23.80 3.00
C LEU A 378 31.58 22.66 3.84
N GLY A 379 32.45 21.94 4.56
CA GLY A 379 32.08 20.91 5.53
C GLY A 379 32.56 21.27 6.91
#